data_AF-A0A494SWT1-F1
#
_entry.id   AF-A0A494SWT1-F1
#
_cell.length_a   1.000
_cell.length_b   1.000
_cell.length_c   1.000
_cell.angle_alpha   90.00
_cell.angle_beta   90.00
_cell.angle_gamma   90.00
#
_symmetry.space_group_name_H-M   'P 1'
#
loop_
_entity.id
_entity.type
_entity.pdbx_description
1 polymer ?
#
loop_
_entity_poly.entity_id
_entity_poly.type
_entity_poly.pdbx_seq_one_letter_code
_entity_poly.pdbx_strand_id
1 'polypeptide(L)'
;MTASLDTTTLVPSTDRATEVPRRRTISLVPPAVQVPPNPLASAPFAVRPMLTQREIQVLTGWIKCDSKVEVAKSLFLSLGTVNTHLTRIRTKYASVGRPASTKASLVARALQDGLIDIAEL
;
A
#
# COMPACT_ATOMS: atom_id res chain seq x y z
N MET A 1 7.20 -35.80 46.82
CA MET A 1 6.26 -36.23 47.87
C MET A 1 6.42 -35.20 48.98
N THR A 2 5.58 -34.19 49.14
CA THR A 2 4.15 -34.25 49.46
C THR A 2 3.50 -32.91 49.07
N ALA A 3 2.43 -32.97 48.26
CA ALA A 3 1.55 -31.82 48.07
C ALA A 3 0.49 -31.88 49.16
N SER A 4 0.50 -30.91 50.07
CA SER A 4 -0.66 -30.57 50.89
C SER A 4 -1.33 -29.36 50.24
N LEU A 5 -2.65 -29.43 50.11
CA LEU A 5 -3.61 -28.39 50.51
C LEU A 5 -5.00 -28.92 50.15
N ASP A 6 -5.61 -29.57 51.13
CA ASP A 6 -7.05 -29.72 51.24
C ASP A 6 -7.60 -28.40 51.82
N THR A 7 -8.63 -27.83 51.21
CA THR A 7 -9.69 -27.04 51.88
C THR A 7 -10.77 -26.74 50.85
N THR A 8 -11.74 -27.65 50.80
CA THR A 8 -13.12 -27.34 50.41
C THR A 8 -13.83 -26.82 51.66
N THR A 9 -14.61 -25.73 51.54
CA THR A 9 -15.91 -25.44 52.21
C THR A 9 -16.22 -23.96 51.95
N LEU A 10 -17.06 -23.62 50.98
CA LEU A 10 -18.54 -23.57 51.04
C LEU A 10 -19.05 -22.47 51.97
N VAL A 11 -19.39 -21.33 51.37
CA VAL A 11 -20.22 -20.27 51.97
C VAL A 11 -21.65 -20.43 51.45
N PRO A 12 -22.68 -20.51 52.33
CA PRO A 12 -24.06 -20.53 51.90
C PRO A 12 -24.74 -19.16 52.05
N SER A 13 -25.77 -19.01 51.22
CA SER A 13 -27.04 -18.34 51.50
C SER A 13 -27.14 -16.81 51.41
N THR A 14 -27.88 -16.44 50.34
CA THR A 14 -29.09 -15.60 50.39
C THR A 14 -28.89 -14.14 50.73
N ASP A 15 -29.08 -13.28 49.72
CA ASP A 15 -30.25 -12.40 49.65
C ASP A 15 -30.10 -11.52 48.40
N ARG A 16 -31.13 -11.44 47.57
CA ARG A 16 -31.77 -10.15 47.22
C ARG A 16 -32.55 -10.21 45.91
N ALA A 17 -33.81 -9.83 46.10
CA ALA A 17 -34.55 -8.91 45.27
C ALA A 17 -34.87 -9.37 43.85
N THR A 18 -36.08 -9.88 43.72
CA THR A 18 -36.90 -9.83 42.52
C THR A 18 -37.06 -8.36 42.08
N GLU A 19 -36.20 -7.87 41.20
CA GLU A 19 -36.36 -6.55 40.57
C GLU A 19 -36.99 -6.71 39.19
N VAL A 20 -38.20 -6.17 39.06
CA VAL A 20 -39.04 -6.19 37.87
C VAL A 20 -38.34 -5.44 36.73
N PRO A 21 -38.06 -6.08 35.56
CA PRO A 21 -37.37 -5.39 34.48
C PRO A 21 -38.32 -4.38 33.82
N ARG A 22 -38.08 -3.10 34.09
CA ARG A 22 -38.73 -1.98 33.40
C ARG A 22 -38.40 -2.08 31.91
N ARG A 23 -39.43 -2.22 31.07
CA ARG A 23 -39.36 -2.20 29.60
C ARG A 23 -38.56 -0.98 29.15
N ARG A 24 -37.31 -1.21 28.72
CA ARG A 24 -36.52 -0.21 28.01
C ARG A 24 -37.04 -0.16 26.58
N THR A 25 -37.56 0.99 26.17
CA THR A 25 -37.81 1.34 24.77
C THR A 25 -36.51 1.15 24.00
N ILE A 26 -36.43 0.12 23.14
CA ILE A 26 -35.26 -0.11 22.29
C ILE A 26 -35.21 1.07 21.30
N SER A 27 -34.24 1.96 21.48
CA SER A 27 -33.92 3.01 20.50
C SER A 27 -33.27 2.32 19.31
N LEU A 28 -33.92 2.38 18.15
CA LEU A 28 -33.49 1.70 16.93
C LEU A 28 -32.41 2.47 16.15
N VAL A 29 -31.70 3.40 16.81
CA VAL A 29 -30.55 4.04 16.20
C VAL A 29 -29.42 3.02 16.20
N PRO A 30 -28.98 2.51 15.03
CA PRO A 30 -27.79 1.67 14.98
C PRO A 30 -26.65 2.47 15.61
N PRO A 31 -25.83 1.88 16.49
CA PRO A 31 -24.66 2.56 17.01
C PRO A 31 -23.84 3.05 15.81
N ALA A 32 -23.50 4.33 15.78
CA ALA A 32 -22.72 4.90 14.69
C ALA A 32 -21.50 4.00 14.46
N VAL A 33 -21.48 3.30 13.33
CA VAL A 33 -20.35 2.48 12.92
C VAL A 33 -19.20 3.47 12.75
N GLN A 34 -18.35 3.56 13.77
CA GLN A 34 -17.10 4.28 13.69
C GLN A 34 -16.26 3.52 12.66
N VAL A 35 -16.32 3.94 11.41
CA VAL A 35 -15.36 3.50 10.41
C VAL A 35 -14.00 3.97 10.94
N PRO A 36 -13.08 3.08 11.32
CA PRO A 36 -11.77 3.50 11.77
C PRO A 36 -11.16 4.36 10.66
N PRO A 37 -10.49 5.49 10.99
CA PRO A 37 -9.84 6.30 9.98
C PRO A 37 -8.87 5.39 9.23
N ASN A 38 -9.17 5.08 7.97
CA ASN A 38 -8.32 4.23 7.16
C ASN A 38 -6.98 4.97 7.01
N PRO A 39 -5.87 4.51 7.60
CA PRO A 39 -4.60 5.20 7.51
C PRO A 39 -4.07 5.26 6.06
N LEU A 40 -4.63 4.46 5.14
CA LEU A 40 -4.35 4.54 3.70
C LEU A 40 -5.15 5.62 2.95
N ALA A 41 -6.15 6.27 3.56
CA ALA A 41 -6.98 7.27 2.87
C ALA A 41 -6.29 8.64 2.70
N SER A 42 -5.11 8.83 3.30
CA SER A 42 -4.26 9.98 3.06
C SER A 42 -2.97 9.49 2.41
N ALA A 43 -3.02 9.15 1.12
CA ALA A 43 -1.82 9.24 0.31
C ALA A 43 -1.74 10.70 -0.15
N PRO A 44 -1.02 11.59 0.55
CA PRO A 44 -0.86 12.97 0.09
C PRO A 44 -0.22 12.87 -1.29
N PHE A 45 -0.90 13.41 -2.30
CA PHE A 45 -0.45 13.61 -3.69
C PHE A 45 0.96 13.05 -3.93
N ALA A 46 1.03 11.75 -4.25
CA ALA A 46 2.29 11.02 -4.33
C ALA A 46 3.27 11.82 -5.20
N VAL A 47 4.33 12.35 -4.58
CA VAL A 47 5.22 13.32 -5.22
C VAL A 47 5.77 12.71 -6.50
N ARG A 48 5.45 13.34 -7.63
CA ARG A 48 5.92 12.88 -8.94
C ARG A 48 7.42 13.18 -9.04
N PRO A 49 8.25 12.21 -9.42
CA PRO A 49 9.67 12.48 -9.65
C PRO A 49 9.83 13.39 -10.87
N MET A 50 10.74 14.35 -10.78
CA MET A 50 11.11 15.18 -11.92
C MET A 50 12.02 14.40 -12.87
N LEU A 51 11.40 13.67 -13.80
CA LEU A 51 12.09 13.02 -14.91
C LEU A 51 12.32 14.03 -16.04
N THR A 52 13.52 13.98 -16.63
CA THR A 52 13.83 14.74 -17.84
C THR A 52 13.13 14.13 -19.05
N GLN A 53 12.95 14.92 -20.11
CA GLN A 53 12.33 14.43 -21.35
C GLN A 53 13.01 13.17 -21.90
N ARG A 54 14.35 13.10 -21.81
CA ARG A 54 15.11 11.94 -22.28
C ARG A 54 14.88 10.71 -21.41
N GLU A 55 14.77 10.88 -20.10
CA GLU A 55 14.46 9.79 -19.17
C GLU A 55 13.05 9.24 -19.40
N ILE A 56 12.08 10.11 -19.69
CA ILE A 56 10.70 9.70 -20.05
C ILE A 56 10.71 8.87 -21.33
N GLN A 57 11.38 9.32 -22.39
CA GLN A 57 11.52 8.55 -23.64
C GLN A 57 12.13 7.17 -23.40
N VAL A 58 13.19 7.09 -22.61
CA VAL A 58 13.86 5.81 -22.29
C VAL A 58 12.95 4.93 -21.44
N LEU A 59 12.21 5.48 -20.47
CA LEU A 59 11.27 4.74 -19.65
C LEU A 59 10.14 4.15 -20.49
N THR A 60 9.46 4.99 -21.29
CA THR A 60 8.35 4.57 -22.14
C THR A 60 8.82 3.58 -23.20
N GLY A 61 9.97 3.80 -23.83
CA GLY A 61 10.57 2.84 -24.76
C GLY A 61 10.89 1.49 -24.09
N TRP A 62 11.46 1.51 -22.88
CA TRP A 62 11.74 0.29 -22.13
C TRP A 62 10.49 -0.46 -21.67
N ILE A 63 9.39 0.23 -21.45
CA ILE A 63 8.11 -0.40 -21.13
C ILE A 63 7.57 -1.15 -22.35
N LYS A 64 7.61 -0.52 -23.53
CA LYS A 64 7.06 -1.04 -24.80
C LYS A 64 7.89 -2.16 -25.44
N CYS A 65 9.19 -2.27 -25.11
CA CYS A 65 10.07 -3.28 -25.70
C CYS A 65 10.44 -4.38 -24.68
N ASP A 66 10.69 -5.59 -25.17
CA ASP A 66 11.16 -6.71 -24.33
C ASP A 66 12.68 -6.72 -24.15
N SER A 67 13.43 -6.05 -25.04
CA SER A 67 14.89 -6.01 -25.02
C SER A 67 15.45 -4.59 -24.92
N LYS A 68 16.46 -4.41 -24.05
CA LYS A 68 17.18 -3.14 -23.89
C LYS A 68 17.95 -2.75 -25.16
N VAL A 69 18.31 -3.74 -25.98
CA VAL A 69 18.99 -3.53 -27.26
C VAL A 69 18.04 -2.89 -28.27
N GLU A 70 16.76 -3.25 -28.26
CA GLU A 70 15.75 -2.66 -29.15
C GLU A 70 15.46 -1.21 -28.77
N VAL A 71 15.35 -0.91 -27.48
CA VAL A 71 15.23 0.48 -26.98
C VAL A 71 16.44 1.32 -27.37
N ALA A 72 17.63 0.75 -27.25
CA ALA A 72 18.87 1.43 -27.62
C ALA A 72 18.86 1.78 -29.12
N LYS A 73 18.43 0.84 -29.98
CA LYS A 73 18.28 1.08 -31.42
C LYS A 73 17.20 2.12 -31.73
N SER A 74 16.02 2.02 -31.13
CA SER A 74 14.90 2.93 -31.41
C SER A 74 15.16 4.37 -30.98
N LEU A 75 15.93 4.57 -29.90
CA LEU A 75 16.29 5.89 -29.37
C LEU A 75 17.68 6.38 -29.82
N PHE A 76 18.39 5.64 -30.67
CA PHE A 76 19.77 5.92 -31.10
C PHE A 76 20.73 6.11 -29.90
N LEU A 77 20.65 5.21 -28.93
CA LEU A 77 21.48 5.17 -27.72
C LEU A 77 22.38 3.93 -27.72
N SER A 78 23.44 3.98 -26.92
CA SER A 78 24.16 2.75 -26.55
C SER A 78 23.40 1.99 -25.46
N LEU A 79 23.59 0.66 -25.40
CA LEU A 79 23.03 -0.18 -24.32
C LEU A 79 23.47 0.31 -22.93
N GLY A 80 24.73 0.77 -22.80
CA GLY A 80 25.26 1.36 -21.57
C GLY A 80 24.48 2.61 -21.16
N THR A 81 24.20 3.49 -22.12
CA THR A 81 23.42 4.72 -21.88
C THR A 81 21.99 4.41 -21.42
N VAL A 82 21.33 3.42 -22.01
CA VAL A 82 20.00 2.96 -21.56
C VAL A 82 20.05 2.47 -20.12
N ASN A 83 21.03 1.64 -19.76
CA ASN A 83 21.20 1.16 -18.39
C ASN A 83 21.42 2.31 -17.40
N THR A 84 22.29 3.27 -17.74
CA THR A 84 22.54 4.45 -16.92
C THR A 84 21.28 5.28 -16.71
N HIS A 85 20.49 5.51 -17.77
CA HIS A 85 19.21 6.21 -17.65
C HIS A 85 18.23 5.44 -16.76
N LEU A 86 18.08 4.13 -16.94
CA LEU A 86 17.21 3.31 -16.09
C LEU A 86 17.63 3.35 -14.62
N THR A 87 18.92 3.31 -14.31
CA THR A 87 19.43 3.45 -12.94
C THR A 87 19.06 4.82 -12.36
N ARG A 88 19.31 5.91 -13.10
CA ARG A 88 18.94 7.27 -12.67
C ARG A 88 17.44 7.44 -12.42
N ILE A 89 16.61 6.88 -13.31
CA ILE A 89 15.14 6.89 -13.17
C ILE A 89 14.75 6.19 -11.87
N ARG A 90 15.30 4.99 -11.59
CA ARG A 90 15.03 4.28 -10.32
C ARG A 90 15.45 5.08 -9.10
N THR A 91 16.60 5.75 -9.15
CA THR A 91 17.05 6.63 -8.07
C THR A 91 16.10 7.79 -7.85
N LYS A 92 15.59 8.43 -8.91
CA LYS A 92 14.60 9.53 -8.81
C LYS A 92 13.26 9.06 -8.24
N TYR A 93 12.82 7.86 -8.60
CA TYR A 93 11.64 7.24 -7.99
C TYR A 93 11.86 6.89 -6.51
N ALA A 94 13.04 6.38 -6.16
CA ALA A 94 13.40 6.11 -4.77
C ALA A 94 13.50 7.40 -3.93
N SER A 95 14.01 8.51 -4.48
CA SER A 95 14.15 9.78 -3.75
C SER A 95 12.81 10.42 -3.38
N VAL A 96 11.74 10.13 -4.13
CA VAL A 96 10.37 10.56 -3.79
C VAL A 96 9.62 9.54 -2.92
N GLY A 97 10.32 8.54 -2.37
CA GLY A 97 9.73 7.50 -1.52
C GLY A 97 8.92 6.44 -2.28
N ARG A 98 9.08 6.35 -3.61
CA ARG A 98 8.35 5.39 -4.46
C ARG A 98 9.33 4.47 -5.21
N PRO A 99 10.08 3.59 -4.53
CA PRO A 99 11.07 2.74 -5.18
C PRO A 99 10.43 1.85 -6.25
N ALA A 100 11.10 1.73 -7.39
CA ALA A 100 10.67 0.92 -8.54
C ALA A 100 11.85 0.09 -9.07
N SER A 101 12.15 -1.05 -8.44
CA SER A 101 13.30 -1.90 -8.80
C SER A 101 13.06 -2.73 -10.06
N THR A 102 11.82 -3.18 -10.29
CA THR A 102 11.44 -4.09 -11.39
C THR A 102 10.80 -3.36 -12.58
N LYS A 103 10.80 -3.97 -13.77
CA LYS A 103 10.08 -3.44 -14.95
C LYS A 103 8.59 -3.23 -14.63
N ALA A 104 7.94 -4.21 -13.98
CA ALA A 104 6.55 -4.10 -13.57
C ALA A 104 6.30 -2.93 -12.61
N SER A 105 7.18 -2.71 -11.63
CA SER A 105 7.06 -1.56 -10.74
C SER A 105 7.23 -0.23 -11.48
N LEU A 106 8.13 -0.14 -12.45
CA LEU A 106 8.28 1.04 -13.30
C LEU A 106 7.03 1.30 -14.15
N VAL A 107 6.39 0.26 -14.70
CA VAL A 107 5.11 0.38 -15.42
C VAL A 107 4.03 0.94 -14.50
N ALA A 108 3.82 0.34 -13.33
CA ALA A 108 2.82 0.81 -12.39
C ALA A 108 3.03 2.27 -11.96
N ARG A 109 4.30 2.67 -11.76
CA ARG A 109 4.63 4.07 -11.43
C ARG A 109 4.43 5.02 -12.62
N ALA A 110 4.81 4.61 -13.82
CA ALA A 110 4.62 5.40 -15.03
C ALA A 110 3.12 5.60 -15.35
N LEU A 111 2.27 4.60 -15.10
CA LEU A 111 0.80 4.72 -15.19
C LEU A 111 0.25 5.70 -14.14
N GLN A 112 0.66 5.58 -12.88
CA GLN A 112 0.26 6.51 -11.80
C GLN A 112 0.67 7.96 -12.10
N ASP A 113 1.80 8.14 -12.77
CA ASP A 113 2.35 9.43 -13.14
C ASP A 113 1.80 9.93 -14.50
N GLY A 114 1.01 9.13 -15.21
CA GLY A 114 0.43 9.47 -16.52
C GLY A 114 1.47 9.62 -17.63
N LEU A 115 2.63 8.96 -17.50
CA LEU A 115 3.69 8.96 -18.51
C LEU A 115 3.44 7.94 -19.63
N ILE A 116 2.59 6.95 -19.33
CA ILE A 116 2.10 5.94 -20.26
C ILE A 116 0.61 5.76 -20.02
N ASP A 117 -0.10 5.39 -21.07
CA ASP A 117 -1.49 4.96 -20.99
C ASP A 117 -1.57 3.43 -21.14
N ILE A 118 -2.60 2.83 -20.55
CA ILE A 118 -2.88 1.40 -20.64
C ILE A 118 -3.08 0.98 -22.10
N ALA A 119 -3.61 1.90 -22.94
CA ALA A 119 -3.77 1.68 -24.37
C ALA A 119 -2.45 1.56 -25.15
N GLU A 120 -1.31 1.94 -24.56
CA GLU A 120 0.01 1.92 -25.20
C GLU A 120 0.91 0.76 -24.73
N LEU A 121 0.37 -0.17 -23.92
CA LEU A 121 1.07 -1.34 -23.38
C LEU A 121 0.99 -2.56 -24.28
#